data_AF-A7SJ04-F1
#
_entry.id   AF-A7SJ04-F1
#
_cell.length_a   1.000
_cell.length_b   1.000
_cell.length_c   1.000
_cell.angle_alpha   90.00
_cell.angle_beta   90.00
_cell.angle_gamma   90.00
#
_symmetry.space_group_name_H-M   'P 1'
#
loop_
_entity.id
_entity.type
_entity.pdbx_description
1 polymer ?
#
loop_
_entity_poly.entity_id
_entity_poly.type
_entity_poly.pdbx_seq_one_letter_code
_entity_poly.pdbx_strand_id
1 'polypeptide(L)'
;MTTPHGAFVSPGYPDQYPHLIRCVWKIHVSSGLKISFRFRDFDIQGDSMECQDYVEIFDGLASWAPIKGRYCGKDIPPVLRSVSNKLRVVFTSDKDYAGRGFEAIY
;
A
#
# COMPACT_ATOMS: atom_id res chain seq x y z
N MET A 1 5.98 -7.40 13.97
CA MET A 1 6.39 -6.05 14.41
C MET A 1 5.16 -5.37 14.97
N THR A 2 5.11 -5.07 16.27
CA THR A 2 4.02 -4.35 16.96
C THR A 2 4.42 -2.91 17.23
N THR A 3 4.84 -2.18 16.20
CA THR A 3 5.23 -0.77 16.34
C THR A 3 3.97 0.10 16.20
N PRO A 4 3.76 1.10 17.08
CA PRO A 4 2.56 1.95 17.05
C PRO A 4 2.55 2.91 15.87
N HIS A 5 3.71 3.13 15.25
CA HIS A 5 3.85 3.86 14.00
C HIS A 5 4.96 3.21 13.16
N GLY A 6 4.96 3.48 11.86
CA GLY A 6 6.01 3.02 10.96
C GLY A 6 5.98 3.70 9.62
N ALA A 7 7.07 3.58 8.89
CA ALA A 7 7.19 4.02 7.51
C ALA A 7 7.81 2.89 6.68
N PHE A 8 7.40 2.79 5.42
CA PHE A 8 8.00 1.88 4.46
C PHE A 8 7.82 2.42 3.05
N VAL A 9 8.69 1.97 2.15
CA VAL A 9 8.70 2.39 0.76
C VAL A 9 8.54 1.19 -0.17
N SER A 10 8.09 1.43 -1.40
CA SER A 10 8.19 0.44 -2.47
C SER A 10 9.66 0.13 -2.78
N PRO A 11 10.00 -1.06 -3.29
CA PRO A 11 11.35 -1.35 -3.74
C PRO A 11 11.80 -0.36 -4.82
N GLY A 12 13.07 0.07 -4.77
CA GLY A 12 13.64 1.02 -5.73
C GLY A 12 13.40 2.49 -5.39
N TYR A 13 12.41 2.83 -4.55
CA TYR A 13 12.11 4.22 -4.20
C TYR A 13 13.35 4.97 -3.66
N PRO A 14 13.64 6.22 -4.12
CA PRO A 14 12.79 7.09 -4.94
C PRO A 14 12.91 6.89 -6.46
N ASP A 15 13.67 5.92 -6.92
CA ASP A 15 13.76 5.52 -8.33
C ASP A 15 12.61 4.57 -8.71
N GLN A 16 12.58 4.15 -9.98
CA GLN A 16 11.51 3.29 -10.48
C GLN A 16 11.46 1.93 -9.75
N TYR A 17 10.25 1.47 -9.44
CA TYR A 17 10.07 0.14 -8.88
C TYR A 17 10.33 -0.96 -9.94
N PRO A 18 10.81 -2.16 -9.53
CA PRO A 18 10.99 -3.27 -10.44
C PRO A 18 9.65 -3.79 -11.03
N HIS A 19 9.72 -4.35 -12.24
CA HIS A 19 8.61 -5.05 -12.88
C HIS A 19 8.39 -6.44 -12.27
N LEU A 20 7.17 -6.98 -12.44
CA LEU A 20 6.77 -8.34 -12.08
C LEU A 20 7.01 -8.69 -10.61
N ILE A 21 6.87 -7.71 -9.72
CA ILE A 21 7.03 -7.94 -8.28
C ILE A 21 5.69 -7.99 -7.58
N ARG A 22 5.70 -8.70 -6.45
CA ARG A 22 4.60 -8.69 -5.49
C ARG A 22 5.13 -8.53 -4.08
N CYS A 23 4.99 -7.32 -3.54
CA CYS A 23 5.42 -7.00 -2.19
C CYS A 23 4.25 -7.02 -1.22
N VAL A 24 4.50 -7.49 0.00
CA VAL A 24 3.47 -7.64 1.03
C VAL A 24 4.00 -7.09 2.34
N TRP A 25 3.33 -6.06 2.85
CA TRP A 25 3.57 -5.54 4.19
C TRP A 25 2.41 -5.94 5.09
N LYS A 26 2.75 -6.49 6.26
CA LYS A 26 1.81 -6.88 7.32
C LYS A 26 2.01 -5.96 8.51
N ILE A 27 1.07 -5.05 8.68
CA ILE A 27 1.07 -4.09 9.79
C ILE A 27 0.21 -4.66 10.90
N HIS A 28 0.76 -4.67 12.10
CA HIS A 28 0.06 -5.11 13.29
C HIS A 28 0.37 -4.15 14.43
N VAL A 29 -0.67 -3.58 15.03
CA VAL A 29 -0.55 -2.73 16.22
C VAL A 29 -1.20 -3.43 17.42
N SER A 30 -0.95 -2.91 18.62
CA SER A 30 -1.52 -3.45 19.85
C SER A 30 -3.05 -3.57 19.79
N SER A 31 -3.60 -4.56 20.49
CA SER A 31 -5.05 -4.77 20.58
C SER A 31 -5.74 -3.51 21.11
N GLY A 32 -6.93 -3.21 20.59
CA GLY A 32 -7.71 -2.01 20.94
C GLY A 32 -7.31 -0.74 20.15
N LEU A 33 -6.17 -0.74 19.46
CA LEU A 33 -5.77 0.36 18.57
C LEU A 33 -6.28 0.15 17.14
N LYS A 34 -6.51 1.26 16.44
CA LYS A 34 -6.80 1.31 15.00
C LYS A 34 -5.62 1.92 14.26
N ILE A 35 -5.44 1.53 13.01
CA ILE A 35 -4.34 1.96 12.15
C ILE A 35 -4.83 3.11 11.28
N SER A 36 -4.06 4.20 11.25
CA SER A 36 -4.29 5.35 10.37
C SER A 36 -3.21 5.35 9.29
N PHE A 37 -3.52 4.77 8.14
CA PHE A 37 -2.58 4.59 7.04
C PHE A 37 -2.68 5.74 6.03
N ARG A 38 -1.54 6.25 5.54
CA ARG A 38 -1.51 7.23 4.45
C ARG A 38 -0.23 7.12 3.62
N PHE A 39 -0.32 7.55 2.36
CA PHE A 39 0.85 7.76 1.51
C PHE A 39 1.41 9.18 1.69
N ARG A 40 2.73 9.32 1.60
CA ARG A 40 3.46 10.59 1.55
C ARG A 40 3.84 10.98 0.13
N ASP A 41 4.20 9.99 -0.68
CA ASP A 41 4.48 10.09 -2.11
C ASP A 41 3.84 8.88 -2.80
N PHE A 42 3.37 9.07 -4.03
CA PHE A 42 2.62 8.05 -4.76
C PHE A 42 2.73 8.26 -6.28
N ASP A 43 3.31 7.29 -6.97
CA ASP A 43 3.49 7.28 -8.42
C ASP A 43 3.52 5.82 -8.91
N ILE A 44 2.34 5.30 -9.23
CA ILE A 44 2.10 3.92 -9.67
C ILE A 44 1.48 3.94 -11.07
N GLN A 45 1.90 3.04 -11.96
CA GLN A 45 1.35 2.97 -13.32
C GLN A 45 -0.16 2.69 -13.29
N GLY A 46 -0.91 3.59 -13.93
CA GLY A 46 -2.34 3.50 -14.10
C GLY A 46 -3.01 4.85 -13.91
N ASP A 47 -4.34 4.84 -13.97
CA ASP A 47 -5.18 6.01 -13.78
C ASP A 47 -6.52 5.65 -13.12
N SER A 48 -7.43 6.62 -13.05
CA SER A 48 -8.75 6.43 -12.42
C SER A 48 -9.64 5.40 -13.11
N MET A 49 -9.40 5.08 -14.38
CA MET A 49 -10.18 4.12 -15.16
C MET A 49 -9.57 2.72 -15.09
N GLU A 50 -8.24 2.61 -15.13
CA GLU A 50 -7.55 1.33 -15.15
C GLU A 50 -6.21 1.37 -14.40
N CYS A 51 -6.05 0.42 -13.47
CA CYS A 51 -4.80 0.20 -12.76
C CYS A 51 -4.09 -1.04 -13.33
N GLN A 52 -3.01 -0.83 -14.09
CA GLN A 52 -2.12 -1.91 -14.51
C GLN A 52 -1.30 -2.40 -13.31
N ASP A 53 -0.67 -1.45 -12.61
CA ASP A 53 -0.03 -1.68 -11.32
C ASP A 53 -0.92 -1.13 -10.22
N TYR A 54 -0.83 -1.69 -9.01
CA TYR A 54 -1.66 -1.21 -7.93
C TYR A 54 -1.14 -1.53 -6.53
N VAL A 55 -1.52 -0.66 -5.60
CA VAL A 55 -1.43 -0.91 -4.16
C VAL A 55 -2.82 -1.22 -3.63
N GLU A 56 -3.00 -2.41 -3.07
CA GLU A 56 -4.24 -2.89 -2.48
C GLU A 56 -4.10 -3.05 -0.97
N ILE A 57 -5.10 -2.54 -0.25
CA ILE A 57 -5.09 -2.46 1.21
C ILE A 57 -6.26 -3.26 1.77
N PHE A 58 -5.96 -4.14 2.72
CA PHE A 58 -6.91 -5.03 3.38
C PHE A 58 -6.98 -4.75 4.88
N ASP A 59 -8.18 -4.77 5.45
CA ASP A 59 -8.43 -4.63 6.89
C ASP A 59 -8.30 -5.97 7.61
N GLY A 60 -7.06 -6.44 7.72
CA GLY A 60 -6.70 -7.72 8.31
C GLY A 60 -5.40 -8.26 7.72
N LEU A 61 -4.90 -9.40 8.22
CA LEU A 61 -3.65 -10.00 7.71
C LEU A 61 -3.87 -11.08 6.64
N ALA A 62 -5.10 -11.58 6.54
CA ALA A 62 -5.47 -12.62 5.58
C ALA A 62 -5.72 -12.02 4.19
N SER A 63 -5.53 -12.83 3.15
CA SER A 63 -5.83 -12.42 1.76
C SER A 63 -7.32 -12.25 1.48
N TRP A 64 -8.17 -12.87 2.30
CA TRP A 64 -9.64 -12.75 2.23
C TRP A 64 -10.20 -11.68 3.19
N ALA A 65 -9.34 -10.89 3.83
CA ALA A 65 -9.81 -9.77 4.65
C ALA A 65 -10.53 -8.72 3.79
N PRO A 66 -11.43 -7.90 4.36
CA PRO A 66 -12.13 -6.87 3.60
C PRO A 66 -11.15 -5.89 2.93
N ILE A 67 -11.33 -5.66 1.63
CA ILE A 67 -10.57 -4.65 0.89
C ILE A 67 -11.06 -3.26 1.30
N LYS A 68 -10.12 -2.38 1.62
CA LYS A 68 -10.37 -0.99 1.97
C LYS A 68 -10.15 -0.05 0.79
N GLY A 69 -9.29 -0.44 -0.15
CA GLY A 69 -9.06 0.29 -1.38
C GLY A 69 -7.98 -0.35 -2.24
N ARG A 70 -8.04 -0.03 -3.53
CA ARG A 70 -7.03 -0.33 -4.55
C ARG A 70 -6.70 0.98 -5.24
N TYR A 71 -5.41 1.30 -5.35
CA TYR A 71 -4.94 2.60 -5.79
C TYR A 71 -3.81 2.48 -6.82
N CYS A 72 -3.83 3.36 -7.81
CA CYS A 72 -2.80 3.57 -8.82
C CYS A 72 -2.83 5.03 -9.30
N GLY A 73 -1.92 5.41 -10.19
CA GLY A 73 -1.76 6.79 -10.67
C GLY A 73 -0.81 7.61 -9.80
N LYS A 74 -0.91 8.93 -9.94
CA LYS A 74 -0.01 9.92 -9.29
C LYS A 74 -0.70 10.75 -8.20
N ASP A 75 -2.01 10.64 -8.09
CA ASP A 75 -2.76 11.34 -7.05
C ASP A 75 -2.58 10.60 -5.72
N ILE A 76 -2.26 11.35 -4.66
CA ILE A 76 -2.10 10.78 -3.32
C ILE A 76 -3.45 10.22 -2.85
N PRO A 77 -3.56 8.91 -2.55
CA PRO A 77 -4.81 8.34 -2.09
C PRO A 77 -5.29 8.90 -0.74
N PRO A 78 -6.60 8.85 -0.46
CA PRO A 78 -7.15 9.30 0.81
C PRO A 78 -6.56 8.56 2.02
N VAL A 79 -6.53 9.23 3.17
CA VAL A 79 -6.15 8.60 4.45
C VAL A 79 -7.13 7.48 4.79
N LEU A 80 -6.60 6.31 5.10
CA LEU A 80 -7.35 5.11 5.40
C LEU A 80 -7.32 4.83 6.90
N ARG A 81 -8.51 4.62 7.48
CA ARG A 81 -8.65 4.15 8.87
C ARG A 81 -9.13 2.70 8.88
N SER A 82 -8.39 1.85 9.57
CA SER A 82 -8.77 0.45 9.77
C SER A 82 -9.88 0.31 10.83
N VAL A 83 -10.59 -0.79 10.75
CA VAL A 83 -11.54 -1.27 11.76
C VAL A 83 -10.80 -2.17 12.75
N SER A 84 -9.89 -3.01 12.25
CA SER A 84 -9.07 -3.91 13.08
C SER A 84 -7.71 -3.30 13.45
N ASN A 85 -6.96 -3.97 14.32
CA ASN A 85 -5.57 -3.61 14.66
C ASN A 85 -4.54 -4.23 13.70
N LYS A 86 -4.99 -4.61 12.50
CA LYS A 86 -4.22 -5.33 11.50
C LYS A 86 -4.50 -4.73 10.12
N LEU A 87 -3.46 -4.51 9.34
CA LEU A 87 -3.58 -4.05 7.97
C LEU A 87 -2.60 -4.85 7.11
N ARG A 88 -3.04 -5.24 5.92
CA ARG A 88 -2.18 -5.86 4.92
C ARG A 88 -2.16 -4.95 3.70
N VAL A 89 -0.96 -4.57 3.30
CA VAL A 89 -0.71 -3.77 2.08
C VAL A 89 -0.03 -4.68 1.07
N VAL A 90 -0.56 -4.71 -0.15
CA VAL A 90 -0.03 -5.51 -1.25
C VAL A 90 0.26 -4.58 -2.41
N PHE A 91 1.49 -4.58 -2.89
CA PHE A 91 1.86 -3.92 -4.13
C PHE A 91 2.14 -4.98 -5.19
N THR A 92 1.52 -4.83 -6.37
CA THR A 92 1.73 -5.71 -7.52
C THR A 92 2.09 -4.84 -8.73
N SER A 93 3.13 -5.24 -9.46
CA SER A 93 3.48 -4.65 -10.76
C SER A 93 3.44 -5.66 -11.91
N ASP A 94 3.16 -5.18 -13.11
CA ASP A 94 3.20 -5.92 -14.35
C ASP A 94 4.61 -5.85 -15.01
N LYS A 95 4.71 -6.21 -16.28
CA LYS A 95 5.97 -6.26 -17.05
C LYS A 95 6.30 -4.97 -17.80
N ASP A 96 5.38 -4.00 -17.80
CA ASP A 96 5.36 -2.88 -18.73
C ASP A 96 5.97 -1.63 -18.08
N TYR A 97 5.24 -0.53 -17.85
CA TYR A 97 5.85 0.70 -17.35
C TYR A 97 6.11 0.64 -15.82
N ALA A 98 6.85 1.61 -15.29
CA ALA A 98 7.03 1.76 -13.85
C ALA A 98 7.12 3.23 -13.46
N GLY A 99 6.39 3.61 -12.41
CA GLY A 99 6.56 4.89 -11.71
C GLY A 99 7.65 4.83 -10.64
N ARG A 100 7.83 5.94 -9.91
CA ARG A 100 8.78 6.01 -8.77
C ARG A 100 8.35 5.19 -7.56
N GLY A 101 7.08 4.76 -7.51
CA GLY A 101 6.55 3.97 -6.40
C GLY A 101 5.95 4.84 -5.31
N PHE A 102 6.12 4.47 -4.05
CA PHE A 102 5.48 5.16 -2.94
C PHE A 102 6.30 5.15 -1.64
N GLU A 103 6.04 6.14 -0.80
CA GLU A 103 6.36 6.12 0.63
C GLU A 103 5.03 6.10 1.41
N ALA A 104 4.89 5.15 2.32
CA ALA A 104 3.71 4.97 3.15
C ALA A 104 4.06 5.04 4.63
N ILE A 105 3.13 5.60 5.43
CA ILE A 105 3.23 5.63 6.88
C ILE A 105 1.94 5.16 7.54
N TYR A 106 2.06 4.65 8.75
CA TYR A 106 0.95 4.17 9.58
C TYR A 106 1.18 4.43 11.06
#